data_AF-Q5ATW7-F1
#
_entry.id   AF-Q5ATW7-F1
#
_cell.length_a   1.000
_cell.length_b   1.000
_cell.length_c   1.000
_cell.angle_alpha   90.00
_cell.angle_beta   90.00
_cell.angle_gamma   90.00
#
_symmetry.space_group_name_H-M   'P 1'
#
loop_
_entity.id
_entity.type
_entity.pdbx_description
1 polymer ?
#
loop_
_entity_poly.entity_id
_entity_poly.type
_entity_poly.pdbx_seq_one_letter_code
_entity_poly.pdbx_strand_id
1 'polypeptide(L)'
;MAPEPNNPLRDDESPSPPPQPPIAQTPGPRVTRLQEIYAQALARTLRANSYSNFAACFPTPAKHVPASLENVWRQLNAKLEESAKAEFEEILAERNAIAQLNELDRLVGEARARRDAAAAAGENGNGNGEEERVPYVFAPFLEELMRNSQC
;
A
#
# COMPACT_ATOMS: atom_id res chain seq x y z
N MET A 1 -8.76 -1.01 70.22
CA MET A 1 -7.80 -0.33 69.33
C MET A 1 -7.96 -0.98 67.97
N ALA A 2 -8.38 -0.22 66.95
CA ALA A 2 -8.96 -0.71 65.70
C ALA A 2 -7.97 -1.49 64.80
N PRO A 3 -8.44 -2.44 63.97
CA PRO A 3 -7.64 -3.03 62.90
C PRO A 3 -7.58 -2.10 61.67
N GLU A 4 -6.41 -2.02 61.04
CA GLU A 4 -6.15 -1.22 59.83
C GLU A 4 -6.93 -1.74 58.61
N PRO A 5 -7.41 -0.86 57.71
CA PRO A 5 -8.07 -1.28 56.49
C PRO A 5 -7.03 -1.71 55.43
N ASN A 6 -7.00 -3.01 55.16
CA ASN A 6 -6.29 -3.58 54.01
C ASN A 6 -6.99 -3.12 52.72
N ASN A 7 -6.34 -2.25 51.95
CA ASN A 7 -6.81 -1.79 50.65
C ASN A 7 -6.13 -2.62 49.55
N PRO A 8 -6.81 -3.60 48.92
CA PRO A 8 -6.23 -4.27 47.77
C PRO A 8 -6.30 -3.30 46.59
N LEU A 9 -5.13 -2.79 46.19
CA LEU A 9 -4.94 -2.14 44.90
C LEU A 9 -5.46 -3.08 43.80
N ARG A 10 -6.42 -2.59 43.03
CA ARG A 10 -6.91 -3.26 41.82
C ARG A 10 -5.86 -3.08 40.73
N ASP A 11 -5.12 -4.15 40.45
CA ASP A 11 -4.38 -4.31 39.20
C ASP A 11 -5.38 -4.52 38.04
N ASP A 12 -6.00 -3.44 37.57
CA ASP A 12 -6.67 -3.39 36.25
C ASP A 12 -5.59 -3.12 35.18
N GLU A 13 -4.64 -4.06 35.03
CA GLU A 13 -3.78 -4.09 33.84
C GLU A 13 -4.63 -4.59 32.67
N SER A 14 -5.15 -3.65 31.89
CA SER A 14 -5.76 -3.90 30.59
C SER A 14 -4.83 -4.78 29.75
N PRO A 15 -5.22 -6.00 29.35
CA PRO A 15 -4.35 -6.88 28.59
C PRO A 15 -4.03 -6.22 27.24
N SER A 16 -2.73 -6.00 27.01
CA SER A 16 -2.25 -5.52 25.72
C SER A 16 -2.68 -6.51 24.62
N PRO A 17 -3.19 -6.03 23.47
CA PRO A 17 -3.58 -6.92 22.38
C PRO A 17 -2.36 -7.75 21.92
N PRO A 18 -2.57 -9.03 21.54
CA PRO A 18 -1.49 -9.90 21.12
C PRO A 18 -0.72 -9.28 19.93
N PRO A 19 0.61 -9.48 19.88
CA PRO A 19 1.44 -8.93 18.81
C PRO A 19 0.91 -9.39 17.46
N GLN A 20 0.68 -8.43 16.55
CA GLN A 20 0.18 -8.73 15.22
C GLN A 20 1.21 -9.61 14.49
N PRO A 21 0.77 -10.64 13.75
CA PRO A 21 1.69 -11.50 13.02
C PRO A 21 2.53 -10.66 12.04
N PRO A 22 3.81 -11.00 11.84
CA PRO A 22 4.66 -10.27 10.92
C PRO A 22 4.02 -10.20 9.54
N ILE A 23 3.91 -8.99 8.99
CA ILE A 23 3.38 -8.78 7.65
C ILE A 23 4.31 -9.50 6.68
N ALA A 24 3.74 -10.36 5.82
CA ALA A 24 4.54 -11.06 4.83
C ALA A 24 5.23 -10.05 3.91
N GLN A 25 6.56 -10.10 3.85
CA GLN A 25 7.38 -9.31 2.92
C GLN A 25 7.27 -9.84 1.47
N THR A 26 6.47 -10.87 1.26
CA THR A 26 6.19 -11.45 -0.06
C THR A 26 5.24 -10.53 -0.83
N PRO A 27 5.49 -10.23 -2.11
CA PRO A 27 4.57 -9.44 -2.93
C PRO A 27 3.15 -10.01 -2.95
N GLY A 28 2.18 -9.23 -2.45
CA GLY A 28 0.76 -9.52 -2.61
C GLY A 28 0.22 -9.07 -3.97
N PRO A 29 -1.07 -9.33 -4.27
CA PRO A 29 -1.67 -9.08 -5.59
C PRO A 29 -1.44 -7.67 -6.11
N ARG A 30 -1.57 -6.66 -5.24
CA ARG A 30 -1.37 -5.26 -5.63
C ARG A 30 0.09 -4.92 -5.87
N VAL A 31 1.01 -5.48 -5.07
CA VAL A 31 2.45 -5.31 -5.24
C VAL A 31 2.90 -5.93 -6.57
N THR A 32 2.47 -7.16 -6.86
CA THR A 32 2.73 -7.84 -8.13
C THR A 32 2.24 -7.00 -9.29
N ARG A 33 1.02 -6.47 -9.21
CA ARG A 33 0.46 -5.65 -10.28
C ARG A 33 1.23 -4.35 -10.48
N LEU A 34 1.67 -3.72 -9.40
CA LEU A 34 2.51 -2.53 -9.46
C LEU A 34 3.83 -2.80 -10.19
N GLN A 35 4.52 -3.89 -9.82
CA GLN A 35 5.76 -4.32 -10.47
C GLN A 35 5.56 -4.63 -11.95
N GLU A 36 4.48 -5.31 -12.32
CA GLU A 36 4.13 -5.59 -13.72
C GLU A 36 3.91 -4.32 -14.54
N ILE A 37 3.13 -3.37 -14.01
CA ILE A 37 2.84 -2.11 -14.70
C ILE A 37 4.13 -1.32 -14.90
N TYR A 38 4.97 -1.24 -13.88
CA TYR A 38 6.26 -0.59 -13.96
C TYR A 38 7.15 -1.23 -15.05
N ALA A 39 7.29 -2.55 -15.04
CA ALA A 39 8.10 -3.27 -16.03
C ALA A 39 7.57 -3.06 -17.46
N GLN A 40 6.24 -3.07 -17.65
CA GLN A 40 5.61 -2.82 -18.94
C GLN A 40 5.83 -1.39 -19.41
N ALA A 41 5.72 -0.40 -18.52
CA ALA A 41 5.95 0.99 -18.82
C ALA A 41 7.41 1.22 -19.23
N LEU A 42 8.38 0.68 -18.47
CA LEU A 42 9.80 0.77 -18.79
C LEU A 42 10.11 0.14 -20.14
N ALA A 43 9.61 -1.07 -20.40
CA ALA A 43 9.81 -1.76 -21.68
C ALA A 43 9.22 -0.95 -22.86
N ARG A 44 8.07 -0.30 -22.67
CA ARG A 44 7.45 0.56 -23.68
C ARG A 44 8.29 1.81 -23.94
N THR A 45 8.84 2.43 -22.89
CA THR A 45 9.75 3.58 -23.01
C THR A 45 11.00 3.23 -23.80
N LEU A 46 11.65 2.10 -23.47
CA LEU A 46 12.85 1.65 -24.18
C LEU A 46 12.57 1.34 -25.65
N ARG A 47 11.40 0.75 -25.96
CA ARG A 47 11.00 0.46 -27.33
C ARG A 47 10.74 1.72 -28.17
N ALA A 48 10.22 2.78 -27.55
CA ALA A 48 10.00 4.05 -28.23
C ALA A 48 11.32 4.67 -28.72
N ASN A 49 12.41 4.46 -27.96
CA ASN A 49 13.77 4.79 -28.37
C ASN A 49 14.37 3.72 -29.30
N SER A 50 13.76 3.53 -30.47
CA SER A 50 14.29 2.61 -31.49
C SER A 50 15.61 3.14 -32.08
N TYR A 51 16.47 2.22 -32.53
CA TYR A 51 17.73 2.62 -33.17
C TYR A 51 17.50 3.50 -34.41
N SER A 52 16.44 3.28 -35.18
CA SER A 52 16.12 4.14 -36.33
C SER A 52 15.78 5.58 -35.93
N ASN A 53 14.99 5.76 -34.86
CA ASN A 53 14.67 7.09 -34.35
C ASN A 53 15.93 7.77 -33.79
N PHE A 54 16.76 7.01 -33.09
CA PHE A 54 18.03 7.51 -32.54
C PHE A 54 19.00 7.93 -33.65
N ALA A 55 19.25 7.06 -34.63
CA ALA A 55 20.19 7.30 -35.72
C ALA A 55 19.75 8.45 -36.64
N ALA A 56 18.44 8.68 -36.81
CA ALA A 56 17.91 9.81 -37.58
C ALA A 56 18.35 11.17 -37.01
N CYS A 57 18.57 11.27 -35.69
CA CYS A 57 19.09 12.47 -35.04
C CYS A 57 20.60 12.68 -35.24
N PHE A 58 21.32 11.65 -35.71
CA PHE A 58 22.77 11.65 -35.89
C PHE A 58 23.15 11.20 -37.32
N PRO A 59 22.75 11.94 -38.37
CA PRO A 59 22.87 11.49 -39.75
C PRO A 59 24.33 11.30 -40.21
N THR A 60 25.27 12.12 -39.73
CA THR A 60 26.69 12.00 -40.08
C THR A 60 27.32 10.76 -39.42
N PRO A 61 27.22 10.54 -38.09
CA PRO A 61 27.66 9.30 -37.45
C PRO A 61 27.00 8.05 -38.01
N ALA A 62 25.70 8.09 -38.32
CA ALA A 62 24.98 6.95 -38.88
C ALA A 62 25.55 6.47 -40.22
N LYS A 63 26.12 7.39 -41.01
CA LYS A 63 26.78 7.06 -42.30
C LYS A 63 28.22 6.57 -42.12
N HIS A 64 28.99 7.22 -41.26
CA HIS A 64 30.44 7.01 -41.20
C HIS A 64 30.90 6.02 -40.13
N VAL A 65 30.12 5.87 -39.04
CA VAL A 65 30.46 5.02 -37.89
C VAL A 65 29.22 4.31 -37.31
N PRO A 66 28.44 3.58 -38.13
CA PRO A 66 27.17 2.98 -37.68
C PRO A 66 27.34 2.02 -36.50
N ALA A 67 28.41 1.22 -36.48
CA ALA A 67 28.67 0.28 -35.39
C ALA A 67 28.93 0.98 -34.04
N SER A 68 29.68 2.07 -34.03
CA SER A 68 29.93 2.87 -32.82
C SER A 68 28.64 3.53 -32.34
N LEU A 69 27.83 4.07 -33.25
CA LEU A 69 26.55 4.70 -32.92
C LEU A 69 25.55 3.67 -32.35
N GLU A 70 25.48 2.48 -32.93
CA GLU A 70 24.66 1.38 -32.42
C GLU A 70 25.10 0.95 -31.02
N ASN A 71 26.41 0.84 -30.77
CA ASN A 71 26.94 0.51 -29.46
C ASN A 71 26.57 1.57 -28.40
N VAL A 72 26.61 2.86 -28.75
CA VAL A 72 26.19 3.94 -27.84
C VAL A 72 24.70 3.82 -27.54
N TRP A 73 23.86 3.61 -28.55
CA TRP A 73 22.42 3.42 -28.37
C TRP A 73 22.09 2.22 -27.47
N ARG A 74 22.77 1.07 -27.68
CA ARG A 74 22.61 -0.12 -26.85
C ARG A 74 23.01 0.15 -25.41
N GLN A 75 24.16 0.78 -25.20
CA GLN A 75 24.65 1.13 -23.85
C GLN A 75 23.71 2.10 -23.15
N LEU A 76 23.19 3.11 -23.85
CA LEU A 76 22.23 4.06 -23.31
C LEU A 76 20.96 3.35 -22.84
N ASN A 77 20.35 2.52 -23.69
CA ASN A 77 19.14 1.79 -23.32
C ASN A 77 19.38 0.79 -22.19
N ALA A 78 20.52 0.09 -22.19
CA ALA A 78 20.87 -0.84 -21.12
C ALA A 78 21.06 -0.12 -19.77
N LYS A 79 21.77 1.01 -19.76
CA LYS A 79 21.98 1.82 -18.55
C LYS A 79 20.68 2.43 -18.03
N LEU A 80 19.84 2.95 -18.93
CA LEU A 80 18.53 3.45 -18.54
C LEU A 80 17.66 2.34 -17.92
N GLU A 81 17.65 1.14 -18.50
CA GLU A 81 16.91 0.00 -17.97
C GLU A 81 17.43 -0.43 -16.59
N GLU A 82 18.75 -0.57 -16.44
CA GLU A 82 19.42 -0.94 -15.20
C GLU A 82 19.15 0.08 -14.09
N SER A 83 19.41 1.36 -14.35
CA SER A 83 19.20 2.43 -13.38
C SER A 83 17.72 2.52 -12.98
N ALA A 84 16.80 2.50 -13.94
CA ALA A 84 15.38 2.61 -13.62
C ALA A 84 14.92 1.48 -12.70
N LYS A 85 15.30 0.23 -13.01
CA LYS A 85 14.97 -0.94 -12.16
C LYS A 85 15.55 -0.82 -10.76
N ALA A 86 16.82 -0.42 -10.62
CA ALA A 86 17.47 -0.24 -9.33
C ALA A 86 16.75 0.81 -8.48
N GLU A 87 16.49 1.98 -9.05
CA GLU A 87 15.77 3.08 -8.37
C GLU A 87 14.36 2.66 -7.94
N PHE A 88 13.67 1.87 -8.76
CA PHE A 88 12.34 1.40 -8.42
C PHE A 88 12.34 0.45 -7.22
N GLU A 89 13.28 -0.50 -7.17
CA GLU A 89 13.45 -1.41 -6.03
C GLU A 89 13.85 -0.64 -4.75
N GLU A 90 14.71 0.36 -4.87
CA GLU A 90 15.07 1.25 -3.76
C GLU A 90 13.84 1.99 -3.23
N ILE A 91 13.03 2.60 -4.11
CA ILE A 91 11.79 3.28 -3.71
C ILE A 91 10.81 2.31 -3.03
N LEU A 92 10.67 1.08 -3.51
CA LEU A 92 9.81 0.08 -2.87
C LEU A 92 10.26 -0.22 -1.43
N ALA A 93 11.57 -0.33 -1.22
CA ALA A 93 12.17 -0.57 0.09
C ALA A 93 12.05 0.65 1.02
N GLU A 94 12.47 1.84 0.56
CA GLU A 94 12.44 3.09 1.34
C GLU A 94 11.04 3.44 1.84
N ARG A 95 10.02 3.20 1.00
CA ARG A 95 8.62 3.50 1.34
C ARG A 95 7.94 2.36 2.09
N ASN A 96 8.63 1.24 2.31
CA ASN A 96 8.04 0.01 2.82
C ASN A 96 6.76 -0.37 2.07
N ALA A 97 6.77 -0.18 0.75
CA ALA A 97 5.56 -0.22 -0.07
C ALA A 97 4.95 -1.62 -0.11
N ILE A 98 5.78 -2.67 -0.06
CA ILE A 98 5.31 -4.06 -0.06
C ILE A 98 4.42 -4.33 1.15
N ALA A 99 4.91 -4.02 2.36
CA ALA A 99 4.16 -4.24 3.58
C ALA A 99 2.87 -3.40 3.62
N GLN A 100 2.93 -2.13 3.22
CA GLN A 100 1.76 -1.24 3.22
C GLN A 100 0.68 -1.68 2.23
N LEU A 101 1.07 -2.11 1.03
CA LEU A 101 0.12 -2.58 0.02
C LEU A 101 -0.47 -3.95 0.39
N ASN A 102 0.33 -4.83 1.01
CA ASN A 102 -0.17 -6.10 1.54
C ASN A 102 -1.18 -5.89 2.67
N GLU A 103 -0.89 -4.95 3.57
CA GLU A 103 -1.81 -4.57 4.64
C GLU A 103 -3.12 -3.97 4.08
N LEU A 104 -3.02 -3.15 3.03
CA LEU A 104 -4.19 -2.65 2.33
C LEU A 104 -5.03 -3.79 1.71
N ASP A 105 -4.40 -4.78 1.09
CA ASP A 105 -5.09 -5.93 0.53
C ASP A 105 -5.80 -6.75 1.63
N ARG A 106 -5.19 -6.89 2.81
CA ARG A 106 -5.83 -7.49 4.01
C ARG A 106 -7.08 -6.69 4.43
N LEU A 107 -6.95 -5.39 4.63
CA LEU A 107 -8.04 -4.51 5.05
C LEU A 107 -9.22 -4.52 4.06
N VAL A 108 -8.92 -4.50 2.76
CA VAL A 108 -9.94 -4.61 1.70
C VAL A 108 -10.63 -5.97 1.74
N GLY A 109 -9.87 -7.06 1.98
CA GLY A 109 -10.42 -8.39 2.16
C GLY A 109 -11.42 -8.47 3.32
N GLU A 110 -11.05 -7.93 4.49
CA GLU A 110 -11.92 -7.90 5.67
C GLU A 110 -13.18 -7.06 5.45
N ALA A 111 -13.04 -5.89 4.83
CA ALA A 111 -14.18 -5.03 4.52
C ALA A 111 -15.16 -5.72 3.55
N ARG A 112 -14.65 -6.45 2.54
CA ARG A 112 -15.48 -7.24 1.63
C ARG A 112 -16.20 -8.38 2.37
N ALA A 113 -15.48 -9.13 3.21
CA ALA A 113 -16.06 -10.20 4.01
C ALA A 113 -17.20 -9.71 4.92
N ARG A 114 -17.04 -8.55 5.58
CA ARG A 114 -18.10 -7.93 6.40
C ARG A 114 -19.34 -7.59 5.56
N ARG A 115 -19.15 -6.98 4.39
CA ARG A 115 -20.24 -6.63 3.48
C ARG A 115 -20.97 -7.87 2.98
N ASP A 116 -20.23 -8.90 2.57
CA ASP A 116 -20.81 -10.10 2.01
C ASP A 116 -21.56 -10.93 3.08
N ALA A 117 -21.05 -10.95 4.33
CA ALA A 117 -21.74 -11.54 5.47
C ALA A 117 -23.03 -10.79 5.83
N ALA A 118 -23.03 -9.45 5.81
CA ALA A 118 -24.23 -8.64 6.05
C ALA A 118 -25.29 -8.87 4.95
N ALA A 119 -24.86 -8.99 3.68
CA ALA A 119 -25.76 -9.30 2.57
C ALA A 119 -26.42 -10.69 2.73
N ALA A 120 -25.64 -11.71 3.10
CA ALA A 120 -26.15 -13.06 3.35
C ALA A 120 -27.09 -13.14 4.57
N ALA A 121 -26.87 -12.32 5.60
CA ALA A 121 -27.77 -12.22 6.75
C ALA A 121 -29.08 -11.49 6.42
N GLY A 122 -29.04 -10.50 5.52
CA GLY A 122 -30.21 -9.74 5.07
C GLY A 122 -31.19 -10.52 4.19
N GLU A 123 -30.78 -11.63 3.57
CA GLU A 123 -31.68 -12.52 2.81
C GLU A 123 -32.57 -13.41 3.71
N ASN A 124 -32.29 -13.50 5.02
CA ASN A 124 -33.06 -14.31 5.97
C ASN A 124 -33.90 -13.50 6.99
N GLY A 125 -33.91 -12.16 6.93
CA GLY A 125 -34.50 -11.29 7.95
C GLY A 125 -35.62 -10.40 7.45
N ASN A 126 -36.86 -10.75 7.76
CA ASN A 126 -38.01 -9.86 7.67
C ASN A 126 -37.90 -8.74 8.74
N GLY A 127 -37.69 -7.50 8.30
CA GLY A 127 -38.14 -6.29 9.00
C GLY A 127 -37.12 -5.54 9.88
N ASN A 128 -37.13 -4.22 9.70
CA ASN A 128 -36.55 -3.15 10.53
C ASN A 128 -35.04 -2.91 10.38
N GLY A 129 -34.68 -2.21 9.30
CA GLY A 129 -33.37 -1.60 9.11
C GLY A 129 -33.15 -0.46 10.10
N GLU A 130 -32.63 -0.78 11.27
CA GLU A 130 -31.79 0.14 12.03
C GLU A 130 -30.38 -0.02 11.45
N GLU A 131 -29.98 0.93 10.61
CA GLU A 131 -28.61 1.06 10.15
C GLU A 131 -27.72 1.14 11.40
N GLU A 132 -27.02 0.05 11.73
CA GLU A 132 -26.05 0.02 12.83
C GLU A 132 -24.89 0.93 12.44
N ARG A 133 -25.12 2.23 12.68
CA ARG A 133 -24.22 3.32 12.45
C ARG A 133 -23.11 3.15 13.47
N VAL A 134 -22.03 2.47 13.06
CA VAL A 134 -20.81 2.36 13.86
C VAL A 134 -20.51 3.77 14.38
N PRO A 135 -20.55 4.01 15.70
CA PRO A 135 -20.39 5.36 16.22
C PRO A 135 -19.02 5.83 15.76
N TYR A 136 -18.98 6.93 15.00
CA TYR A 136 -17.73 7.56 14.61
C TYR A 136 -16.89 7.73 15.88
N VAL A 137 -15.60 7.39 15.81
CA VAL A 137 -14.64 7.49 16.94
C VAL A 137 -14.54 8.93 17.49
N PHE A 138 -15.16 9.89 16.82
CA PHE A 138 -15.34 11.27 17.27
C PHE A 138 -16.49 11.48 18.28
N ALA A 139 -17.35 10.49 18.49
CA ALA A 139 -18.47 10.52 19.44
C ALA A 139 -18.05 10.76 20.90
N PRO A 140 -17.02 10.09 21.46
CA PRO A 140 -16.60 10.37 22.84
C PRO A 140 -16.13 11.82 23.03
N PHE A 141 -15.48 12.41 22.02
CA PHE A 141 -15.03 13.80 22.07
C PHE A 141 -16.18 14.81 21.96
N LEU A 142 -17.22 14.51 21.16
CA LEU A 142 -18.40 15.36 21.05
C LEU A 142 -19.27 15.32 22.32
N GLU A 143 -19.37 14.16 22.98
CA GLU A 143 -20.04 14.06 24.28
C GLU A 143 -19.34 14.89 25.36
N GLU A 144 -18.01 14.93 25.36
CA GLU A 144 -17.22 15.72 26.30
C GLU A 144 -17.38 17.23 26.07
N LEU A 145 -17.43 17.65 24.80
CA LEU A 145 -17.74 19.04 24.40
C LEU A 145 -19.16 19.46 24.79
N MET A 146 -20.16 18.59 24.60
CA MET A 146 -21.55 18.87 25.00
C MET A 146 -21.75 18.89 26.51
N ARG A 147 -20.94 18.14 27.26
CA ARG A 147 -20.94 18.14 28.74
C ARG A 147 -20.32 19.42 29.31
N ASN A 148 -19.26 19.91 28.69
CA ASN A 148 -18.53 21.12 29.15
C ASN A 148 -19.20 22.43 28.72
N SER A 149 -20.22 22.39 27.86
CA SER A 149 -20.98 23.56 27.41
C SER A 149 -22.24 23.85 28.25
N GLN A 150 -22.50 23.09 29.32
CA GLN A 150 -23.63 23.29 30.25
C GLN A 150 -23.22 23.93 31.60
N CYS A 151 -22.06 24.57 31.67
CA CYS A 151 -21.65 25.44 32.78
C CYS A 151 -21.79 26.92 32.38
#